data_AF-A0A7N2MFM8-F1
#
_entry.id   AF-A0A7N2MFM8-F1
#
_cell.length_a   1.000
_cell.length_b   1.000
_cell.length_c   1.000
_cell.angle_alpha   90.00
_cell.angle_beta   90.00
_cell.angle_gamma   90.00
#
_symmetry.space_group_name_H-M   'P 1'
#
loop_
_entity.id
_entity.type
_entity.pdbx_description
1 polymer ?
#
loop_
_entity_poly.entity_id
_entity_poly.type
_entity_poly.pdbx_seq_one_letter_code
_entity_poly.pdbx_strand_id
1 'polypeptide(L)'
;MPAFSHIGPKSLLYSYKSSFHGFAVELIEQEAQKMAGMDGVVSVFPNEKKELHTTSKIIGAKYYRSDRLFEKEDIRSPRDSEGHGTHVASIAAGNLVSKASVKGIGLGTARGGLPSARIAVYKVCWYFGCNDADILAAFDDAIADGVDIISISIGGSSSNYFTDTIAIGAFHAMRNGILTSSSAGNRGPDLATLTSFAPWSLSVAASTIDRKFLTEVQLGNNKKFEAHLGLELQPYNVAYLPNPFVRS
;
A
#
# COMPACT_ATOMS: atom_id res chain seq x y z
N MET A 1 -36.55 -27.98 12.68
CA MET A 1 -36.75 -26.81 11.79
C MET A 1 -38.23 -26.61 11.64
N PRO A 2 -38.81 -25.49 12.13
CA PRO A 2 -39.12 -24.39 11.20
C PRO A 2 -39.12 -22.98 11.85
N ALA A 3 -38.52 -21.97 11.20
CA ALA A 3 -38.71 -20.56 11.57
C ALA A 3 -38.80 -19.59 10.37
N PHE A 4 -38.65 -20.06 9.13
CA PHE A 4 -38.56 -19.18 7.95
C PHE A 4 -39.73 -19.30 6.96
N SER A 5 -40.85 -19.94 7.34
CA SER A 5 -41.98 -20.22 6.43
C SER A 5 -42.82 -19.00 5.99
N HIS A 6 -42.50 -17.80 6.47
CA HIS A 6 -43.24 -16.57 6.13
C HIS A 6 -42.51 -15.62 5.17
N ILE A 7 -41.28 -15.93 4.76
CA ILE A 7 -40.55 -15.13 3.77
C ILE A 7 -40.83 -15.76 2.40
N GLY A 8 -41.73 -15.15 1.63
CA GLY A 8 -42.07 -15.63 0.30
C GLY A 8 -40.83 -15.65 -0.63
N PRO A 9 -40.75 -16.57 -1.61
CA PRO A 9 -39.60 -16.70 -2.51
C PRO A 9 -39.30 -15.45 -3.35
N LYS A 10 -40.20 -14.46 -3.38
CA LYS A 10 -40.01 -13.19 -4.09
C LYS A 10 -39.16 -12.16 -3.33
N SER A 11 -38.97 -12.30 -2.02
CA SER A 11 -38.16 -11.35 -1.22
C SER A 11 -36.74 -11.82 -0.93
N LEU A 12 -36.37 -13.06 -1.29
CA LEU A 12 -35.02 -13.58 -1.12
C LEU A 12 -34.14 -13.20 -2.32
N LEU A 13 -33.14 -12.35 -2.07
CA LEU A 13 -32.20 -11.89 -3.10
C LEU A 13 -31.00 -12.84 -3.24
N TYR A 14 -30.43 -13.29 -2.12
CA TYR A 14 -29.23 -14.13 -2.12
C TYR A 14 -29.11 -14.97 -0.85
N SER A 15 -28.44 -16.11 -0.92
CA SER A 15 -28.12 -16.96 0.23
C SER A 15 -26.63 -17.26 0.28
N TYR A 16 -26.00 -16.93 1.40
CA TYR A 16 -24.58 -17.16 1.66
C TYR A 16 -24.43 -18.50 2.41
N LYS A 17 -23.62 -19.42 1.86
CA LYS A 17 -23.46 -20.79 2.41
C LYS A 17 -22.01 -21.27 2.53
N SER A 18 -21.05 -20.58 1.93
CA SER A 18 -19.65 -21.03 1.89
C SER A 18 -18.87 -20.59 3.14
N SER A 19 -18.69 -19.29 3.30
CA SER A 19 -17.82 -18.71 4.34
C SER A 19 -18.60 -18.07 5.49
N PHE A 20 -19.89 -17.79 5.26
CA PHE A 20 -20.79 -17.19 6.23
C PHE A 20 -22.17 -17.82 6.09
N HIS A 21 -22.88 -17.99 7.20
CA HIS A 21 -24.27 -18.46 7.21
C HIS A 21 -25.22 -17.26 7.26
N GLY A 22 -25.83 -16.91 6.12
CA GLY A 22 -26.73 -15.76 6.05
C GLY A 22 -27.52 -15.68 4.75
N PHE A 23 -28.34 -14.64 4.62
CA PHE A 23 -29.12 -14.35 3.41
C PHE A 23 -29.36 -12.85 3.26
N ALA A 24 -29.54 -12.39 2.02
CA ALA A 24 -29.99 -11.05 1.70
C ALA A 24 -31.46 -11.13 1.27
N VAL A 25 -32.31 -10.34 1.93
CA VAL A 25 -33.75 -10.28 1.68
C VAL A 25 -34.21 -8.83 1.58
N GLU A 26 -35.19 -8.58 0.73
CA GLU A 26 -35.93 -7.33 0.69
C GLU A 26 -37.07 -7.38 1.71
N LEU A 27 -37.05 -6.49 2.69
CA LEU A 27 -38.01 -6.44 3.79
C LEU A 27 -38.44 -5.00 4.03
N ILE A 28 -39.66 -4.81 4.54
CA ILE A 28 -40.04 -3.54 5.16
C ILE A 28 -39.44 -3.45 6.57
N GLU A 29 -39.29 -2.23 7.10
CA GLU A 29 -38.61 -1.97 8.37
C GLU A 29 -39.17 -2.78 9.56
N GLN A 30 -40.51 -2.94 9.60
CA GLN A 30 -41.17 -3.75 10.62
C GLN A 30 -40.82 -5.25 10.55
N GLU A 31 -40.63 -5.79 9.34
CA GLU A 31 -40.24 -7.18 9.14
C GLU A 31 -38.77 -7.39 9.50
N ALA A 32 -37.90 -6.43 9.16
CA ALA A 32 -36.50 -6.45 9.56
C ALA A 32 -36.34 -6.44 11.08
N GLN A 33 -37.14 -5.63 11.80
CA GLN A 33 -37.17 -5.63 13.27
C GLN A 33 -37.66 -6.96 13.86
N LYS A 34 -38.72 -7.55 13.29
CA LYS A 34 -39.19 -8.88 13.73
C LYS A 34 -38.12 -9.95 13.51
N MET A 35 -37.43 -9.91 12.37
CA MET A 35 -36.37 -10.84 12.03
C MET A 35 -35.15 -10.72 12.97
N ALA A 36 -34.80 -9.50 13.36
CA ALA A 36 -33.72 -9.27 14.33
C ALA A 36 -33.99 -9.91 15.70
N GLY A 37 -35.26 -10.14 16.05
CA GLY A 37 -35.67 -10.82 17.28
C GLY A 37 -35.87 -12.33 17.16
N MET A 38 -35.64 -12.93 15.99
CA MET A 38 -35.82 -14.38 15.80
C MET A 38 -34.62 -15.16 16.35
N ASP A 39 -34.93 -16.29 17.02
CA ASP A 39 -33.90 -17.21 17.49
C ASP A 39 -33.04 -17.72 16.32
N GLY A 40 -31.73 -17.65 16.48
CA GLY A 40 -30.75 -17.99 15.43
C GLY A 40 -30.37 -16.85 14.47
N VAL A 41 -30.99 -15.66 14.56
CA VAL A 41 -30.56 -14.48 13.78
C VAL A 41 -29.57 -13.65 14.60
N VAL A 42 -28.31 -13.62 14.17
CA VAL A 42 -27.24 -12.91 14.89
C VAL A 42 -27.30 -11.39 14.70
N SER A 43 -27.65 -10.93 13.50
CA SER A 43 -27.71 -9.50 13.17
C SER A 43 -28.54 -9.25 11.92
N VAL A 44 -29.27 -8.14 11.88
CA VAL A 44 -29.95 -7.61 10.70
C VAL A 44 -29.49 -6.17 10.47
N PHE A 45 -29.07 -5.84 9.25
CA PHE A 45 -28.61 -4.50 8.89
C PHE A 45 -29.05 -4.15 7.47
N PRO A 46 -29.29 -2.85 7.18
CA PRO A 46 -29.69 -2.41 5.85
C PRO A 46 -28.56 -2.61 4.83
N ASN A 47 -28.93 -2.87 3.58
CA ASN A 47 -27.97 -2.90 2.48
C ASN A 47 -27.46 -1.49 2.17
N GLU A 48 -26.17 -1.27 2.34
CA GLU A 48 -25.53 0.01 2.04
C GLU A 48 -24.71 -0.07 0.76
N LYS A 49 -24.84 0.94 -0.12
CA LYS A 49 -23.91 1.12 -1.23
C LYS A 49 -22.59 1.66 -0.70
N LYS A 50 -21.50 0.93 -0.91
CA LYS A 50 -20.15 1.33 -0.50
C LYS A 50 -19.45 2.11 -1.61
N GLU A 51 -18.59 3.06 -1.22
CA GLU A 51 -17.72 3.77 -2.16
C GLU A 51 -16.59 2.85 -2.65
N LEU A 52 -16.27 2.93 -3.95
CA LEU A 52 -15.17 2.18 -4.53
C LEU A 52 -13.84 2.85 -4.15
N HIS A 53 -13.05 2.18 -3.33
CA HIS A 53 -11.68 2.61 -3.01
C HIS A 53 -10.63 2.04 -3.99
N THR A 54 -11.03 1.11 -4.86
CA THR A 54 -10.18 0.46 -5.86
C THR A 54 -10.58 0.88 -7.28
N THR A 55 -9.66 0.70 -8.23
CA THR A 55 -9.88 1.01 -9.66
C THR A 55 -9.52 -0.21 -10.48
N SER A 56 -9.68 -0.14 -11.81
CA SER A 56 -9.10 -1.19 -12.66
C SER A 56 -7.59 -1.27 -12.49
N LYS A 57 -6.90 -0.21 -12.07
CA LYS A 57 -5.44 -0.21 -11.87
C LYS A 57 -5.03 -0.82 -10.52
N ILE A 58 -5.61 -0.34 -9.43
CA ILE A 58 -5.41 -0.87 -8.08
C ILE A 58 -6.57 -1.82 -7.80
N ILE A 59 -6.33 -3.12 -7.91
CA ILE A 59 -7.38 -4.16 -7.88
C ILE A 59 -7.60 -4.75 -6.49
N GLY A 60 -6.66 -4.53 -5.57
CA GLY A 60 -6.74 -4.96 -4.18
C GLY A 60 -6.05 -3.96 -3.27
N ALA A 61 -6.58 -3.76 -2.07
CA ALA A 61 -6.00 -2.88 -1.07
C ALA A 61 -6.35 -3.38 0.33
N LYS A 62 -5.35 -3.87 1.06
CA LYS A 62 -5.44 -4.35 2.44
C LYS A 62 -4.45 -3.59 3.32
N TYR A 63 -4.72 -3.54 4.63
CA TYR A 63 -3.79 -3.00 5.61
C TYR A 63 -3.73 -3.93 6.83
N TYR A 64 -2.59 -3.92 7.50
CA TYR A 64 -2.29 -4.79 8.63
C TYR A 64 -1.76 -3.94 9.78
N ARG A 65 -2.39 -4.06 10.94
CA ARG A 65 -1.97 -3.40 12.18
C ARG A 65 -2.36 -4.24 13.39
N SER A 66 -1.53 -5.22 13.70
CA SER A 66 -1.74 -6.20 14.77
C SER A 66 -1.81 -5.59 16.17
N ASP A 67 -0.97 -4.59 16.46
CA ASP A 67 -0.93 -3.90 17.77
C ASP A 67 -2.07 -2.89 17.98
N ARG A 68 -2.82 -2.55 16.92
CA ARG A 68 -3.92 -1.57 16.91
C ARG A 68 -3.54 -0.16 17.36
N LEU A 69 -2.25 0.16 17.40
CA LEU A 69 -1.76 1.50 17.76
C LEU A 69 -1.69 2.35 16.50
N PHE A 70 -2.25 3.56 16.56
CA PHE A 70 -2.25 4.51 15.44
C PHE A 70 -1.88 5.90 15.96
N GLU A 71 -0.94 6.54 15.28
CA GLU A 71 -0.60 7.94 15.53
C GLU A 71 -1.54 8.89 14.79
N LYS A 72 -1.42 10.19 15.07
CA LYS A 72 -2.28 11.21 14.46
C LYS A 72 -2.10 11.27 12.93
N GLU A 73 -0.90 10.99 12.46
CA GLU A 73 -0.51 10.96 11.05
C GLU A 73 -0.99 9.69 10.34
N ASP A 74 -1.40 8.66 11.08
CA ASP A 74 -1.85 7.40 10.52
C ASP A 74 -3.30 7.47 10.03
N ILE A 75 -3.52 7.04 8.80
CA ILE A 75 -4.86 6.83 8.25
C ILE A 75 -5.20 5.34 8.38
N ARG A 76 -6.23 5.01 9.17
CA ARG A 76 -6.72 3.63 9.45
C ARG A 76 -7.41 3.00 8.24
N SER A 77 -6.66 2.88 7.15
CA SER A 77 -7.09 2.32 5.88
C SER A 77 -5.82 1.92 5.09
N PRO A 78 -5.98 1.26 3.93
CA PRO A 78 -4.86 1.01 3.01
C PRO A 78 -4.27 2.28 2.38
N ARG A 79 -4.85 3.46 2.65
CA ARG A 79 -4.33 4.74 2.14
C ARG A 79 -2.94 5.01 2.70
N ASP A 80 -2.05 5.36 1.81
CA ASP A 80 -0.70 5.84 2.12
C ASP A 80 -0.78 7.25 2.72
N SER A 81 -0.18 7.42 3.89
CA SER A 81 -0.07 8.70 4.60
C SER A 81 1.36 9.24 4.61
N GLU A 82 2.34 8.47 4.13
CA GLU A 82 3.75 8.87 4.14
C GLU A 82 4.23 9.17 2.72
N GLY A 83 3.94 8.31 1.74
CA GLY A 83 4.25 8.52 0.33
C GLY A 83 5.22 7.51 -0.26
N HIS A 84 6.03 6.84 0.54
CA HIS A 84 7.00 5.82 0.12
C HIS A 84 6.32 4.69 -0.65
N GLY A 85 5.18 4.18 -0.14
CA GLY A 85 4.41 3.14 -0.81
C GLY A 85 3.90 3.59 -2.17
N THR A 86 3.36 4.81 -2.26
CA THR A 86 2.89 5.42 -3.51
C THR A 86 4.04 5.60 -4.50
N HIS A 87 5.20 6.07 -4.03
CA HIS A 87 6.39 6.26 -4.85
C HIS A 87 6.89 4.93 -5.44
N VAL A 88 7.08 3.91 -4.60
CA VAL A 88 7.52 2.56 -5.03
C VAL A 88 6.52 1.93 -6.00
N ALA A 89 5.23 1.97 -5.69
CA ALA A 89 4.18 1.42 -6.56
C ALA A 89 4.17 2.11 -7.94
N SER A 90 4.38 3.43 -7.98
CA SER A 90 4.44 4.20 -9.22
C SER A 90 5.69 3.88 -10.06
N ILE A 91 6.83 3.56 -9.45
CA ILE A 91 8.04 3.12 -10.15
C ILE A 91 7.84 1.73 -10.77
N ALA A 92 7.20 0.82 -10.05
CA ALA A 92 6.95 -0.54 -10.56
C ALA A 92 5.93 -0.52 -11.72
N ALA A 93 4.78 0.12 -11.50
CA ALA A 93 3.64 -0.03 -12.38
C ALA A 93 2.81 1.26 -12.55
N GLY A 94 3.36 2.46 -12.31
CA GLY A 94 2.63 3.71 -12.54
C GLY A 94 2.15 3.87 -13.98
N ASN A 95 0.93 4.40 -14.16
CA ASN A 95 0.43 4.81 -15.48
C ASN A 95 1.25 5.99 -16.03
N LEU A 96 1.09 6.27 -17.32
CA LEU A 96 1.75 7.41 -17.95
C LEU A 96 1.13 8.70 -17.43
N VAL A 97 1.97 9.57 -16.85
CA VAL A 97 1.60 10.91 -16.39
C VAL A 97 2.48 11.92 -17.09
N SER A 98 1.91 12.66 -18.05
CA SER A 98 2.62 13.70 -18.78
C SER A 98 2.83 14.95 -17.91
N LYS A 99 3.89 15.70 -18.19
CA LYS A 99 4.27 16.94 -17.47
C LYS A 99 4.49 16.71 -15.97
N ALA A 100 4.88 15.51 -15.56
CA ALA A 100 5.26 15.20 -14.18
C ALA A 100 6.54 15.96 -13.83
N SER A 101 6.53 16.68 -12.70
CA SER A 101 7.69 17.40 -12.17
C SER A 101 7.48 17.72 -10.69
N VAL A 102 8.58 17.98 -9.97
CA VAL A 102 8.54 18.55 -8.61
C VAL A 102 8.94 20.01 -8.72
N LYS A 103 7.98 20.94 -8.65
CA LYS A 103 8.21 22.38 -8.83
C LYS A 103 8.99 22.70 -10.14
N GLY A 104 8.71 21.97 -11.22
CA GLY A 104 9.40 22.11 -12.51
C GLY A 104 10.67 21.27 -12.66
N ILE A 105 11.19 20.69 -11.59
CA ILE A 105 12.38 19.82 -11.62
C ILE A 105 11.99 18.44 -12.15
N GLY A 106 12.80 17.90 -13.05
CA GLY A 106 12.61 16.56 -13.60
C GLY A 106 11.42 16.45 -14.56
N LEU A 107 11.01 17.55 -15.18
CA LEU A 107 9.87 17.62 -16.10
C LEU A 107 9.95 16.53 -17.19
N GLY A 108 8.90 15.73 -17.29
CA GLY A 108 8.79 14.70 -18.32
C GLY A 108 7.52 13.89 -18.21
N THR A 109 7.53 12.68 -18.78
CA THR A 109 6.45 11.71 -18.60
C THR A 109 6.89 10.66 -17.59
N ALA A 110 6.27 10.67 -16.41
CA ALA A 110 6.49 9.62 -15.41
C ALA A 110 5.71 8.35 -15.80
N ARG A 111 6.32 7.18 -15.59
CA ARG A 111 5.69 5.87 -15.80
C ARG A 111 6.43 4.79 -15.02
N GLY A 112 5.74 3.70 -14.69
CA GLY A 112 6.39 2.53 -14.11
C GLY A 112 7.12 1.68 -15.14
N GLY A 113 7.84 0.66 -14.65
CA GLY A 113 8.48 -0.36 -15.49
C GLY A 113 7.48 -1.11 -16.37
N LEU A 114 6.32 -1.49 -15.81
CA LEU A 114 5.22 -2.11 -16.56
C LEU A 114 3.88 -1.37 -16.32
N PRO A 115 3.59 -0.29 -17.08
CA PRO A 115 2.41 0.54 -16.87
C PRO A 115 1.06 -0.19 -17.04
N SER A 116 1.02 -1.33 -17.72
CA SER A 116 -0.22 -2.13 -17.88
C SER A 116 -0.49 -3.09 -16.71
N ALA A 117 0.49 -3.34 -15.83
CA ALA A 117 0.33 -4.24 -14.70
C ALA A 117 -0.75 -3.76 -13.72
N ARG A 118 -1.42 -4.70 -13.04
CA ARG A 118 -2.33 -4.38 -11.94
C ARG A 118 -1.54 -4.27 -10.64
N ILE A 119 -2.06 -3.52 -9.67
CA ILE A 119 -1.43 -3.32 -8.36
C ILE A 119 -2.38 -3.84 -7.28
N ALA A 120 -1.84 -4.67 -6.37
CA ALA A 120 -2.46 -5.02 -5.11
C ALA A 120 -1.63 -4.42 -3.97
N VAL A 121 -2.26 -3.63 -3.11
CA VAL A 121 -1.58 -2.90 -2.02
C VAL A 121 -1.76 -3.65 -0.71
N TYR A 122 -0.66 -3.90 -0.02
CA TYR A 122 -0.62 -4.50 1.32
C TYR A 122 0.12 -3.54 2.25
N LYS A 123 -0.61 -2.67 2.95
CA LYS A 123 -0.02 -1.68 3.85
C LYS A 123 0.36 -2.32 5.19
N VAL A 124 1.67 -2.45 5.43
CA VAL A 124 2.24 -3.03 6.67
C VAL A 124 3.04 -2.03 7.50
N CYS A 125 3.32 -0.85 6.92
CA CYS A 125 4.09 0.21 7.56
C CYS A 125 3.18 1.36 7.98
N TRP A 126 3.51 1.90 9.14
CA TRP A 126 2.82 2.98 9.83
C TRP A 126 3.85 3.97 10.37
N TYR A 127 3.42 5.00 11.08
CA TYR A 127 4.33 6.04 11.59
C TYR A 127 5.57 5.49 12.33
N PHE A 128 5.41 4.49 13.20
CA PHE A 128 6.53 3.88 13.94
C PHE A 128 7.26 2.75 13.20
N GLY A 129 6.94 2.51 11.94
CA GLY A 129 7.55 1.46 11.12
C GLY A 129 6.60 0.29 10.84
N CYS A 130 7.20 -0.86 10.54
CA CYS A 130 6.52 -2.03 10.00
C CYS A 130 6.73 -3.21 10.94
N ASN A 131 5.66 -3.78 11.48
CA ASN A 131 5.75 -4.89 12.42
C ASN A 131 5.91 -6.22 11.69
N ASP A 132 6.69 -7.13 12.28
CA ASP A 132 6.94 -8.48 11.76
C ASP A 132 5.66 -9.29 11.53
N ALA A 133 4.71 -9.25 12.47
CA ALA A 133 3.42 -9.93 12.35
C ALA A 133 2.59 -9.39 11.18
N ASP A 134 2.65 -8.08 10.93
CA ASP A 134 1.91 -7.42 9.85
C ASP A 134 2.53 -7.75 8.48
N ILE A 135 3.86 -7.83 8.41
CA ILE A 135 4.59 -8.25 7.21
C ILE A 135 4.24 -9.70 6.83
N LEU A 136 4.28 -10.63 7.80
CA LEU A 136 3.94 -12.03 7.53
C LEU A 136 2.48 -12.21 7.11
N ALA A 137 1.55 -11.51 7.76
CA ALA A 137 0.14 -11.54 7.38
C ALA A 137 -0.09 -11.01 5.95
N ALA A 138 0.63 -9.96 5.55
CA ALA A 138 0.58 -9.45 4.19
C ALA A 138 1.16 -10.42 3.16
N PHE A 139 2.26 -11.11 3.47
CA PHE A 139 2.80 -12.15 2.59
C PHE A 139 1.80 -13.30 2.40
N ASP A 140 1.21 -13.79 3.49
CA ASP A 140 0.23 -14.88 3.45
C ASP A 140 -0.96 -14.52 2.55
N ASP A 141 -1.54 -13.33 2.77
CA ASP A 141 -2.64 -12.83 1.95
C ASP A 141 -2.22 -12.57 0.50
N ALA A 142 -1.03 -12.02 0.24
CA ALA A 142 -0.56 -11.78 -1.13
C ALA A 142 -0.38 -13.09 -1.91
N ILE A 143 0.14 -14.13 -1.25
CA ILE A 143 0.29 -15.47 -1.84
C ILE A 143 -1.09 -16.07 -2.10
N ALA A 144 -2.01 -16.01 -1.13
CA ALA A 144 -3.35 -16.54 -1.25
C ALA A 144 -4.21 -15.81 -2.30
N ASP A 145 -4.02 -14.50 -2.45
CA ASP A 145 -4.67 -13.68 -3.47
C ASP A 145 -4.11 -13.97 -4.89
N GLY A 146 -2.99 -14.68 -5.01
CA GLY A 146 -2.41 -15.12 -6.27
C GLY A 146 -1.66 -14.03 -7.03
N VAL A 147 -0.89 -13.20 -6.34
CA VAL A 147 -0.03 -12.19 -7.00
C VAL A 147 1.09 -12.85 -7.81
N ASP A 148 1.50 -12.24 -8.93
CA ASP A 148 2.57 -12.79 -9.78
C ASP A 148 4.00 -12.46 -9.27
N ILE A 149 4.15 -11.32 -8.60
CA ILE A 149 5.42 -10.81 -8.08
C ILE A 149 5.17 -9.95 -6.84
N ILE A 150 6.07 -10.03 -5.86
CA ILE A 150 6.06 -9.18 -4.67
C ILE A 150 7.23 -8.19 -4.75
N SER A 151 6.92 -6.90 -4.58
CA SER A 151 7.93 -5.84 -4.45
C SER A 151 7.88 -5.29 -3.03
N ILE A 152 8.98 -5.42 -2.29
CA ILE A 152 9.07 -5.03 -0.89
C ILE A 152 10.30 -4.15 -0.65
N SER A 153 10.08 -2.89 -0.32
CA SER A 153 11.15 -1.90 -0.12
C SER A 153 11.33 -1.54 1.35
N ILE A 154 11.34 -2.55 2.20
CA ILE A 154 11.63 -2.46 3.64
C ILE A 154 12.64 -3.55 4.00
N GLY A 155 13.30 -3.41 5.15
CA GLY A 155 14.32 -4.35 5.60
C GLY A 155 14.48 -4.33 7.11
N GLY A 156 15.01 -5.41 7.67
CA GLY A 156 15.21 -5.59 9.10
C GLY A 156 16.68 -5.53 9.54
N SER A 157 16.91 -5.93 10.78
CA SER A 157 18.23 -6.10 11.39
C SER A 157 18.62 -7.56 11.63
N SER A 158 17.73 -8.52 11.33
CA SER A 158 18.00 -9.95 11.50
C SER A 158 19.12 -10.41 10.56
N SER A 159 20.03 -11.22 11.08
CA SER A 159 21.10 -11.87 10.32
C SER A 159 20.82 -13.34 10.02
N ASN A 160 19.66 -13.86 10.45
CA ASN A 160 19.27 -15.27 10.27
C ASN A 160 17.94 -15.36 9.51
N TYR A 161 17.91 -16.19 8.47
CA TYR A 161 16.72 -16.43 7.63
C TYR A 161 15.51 -16.90 8.42
N PHE A 162 15.69 -17.69 9.47
CA PHE A 162 14.61 -18.26 10.27
C PHE A 162 14.01 -17.27 11.28
N THR A 163 14.62 -16.09 11.43
CA THR A 163 14.12 -15.00 12.28
C THR A 163 13.91 -13.72 11.48
N ASP A 164 14.13 -13.74 10.17
CA ASP A 164 13.84 -12.64 9.27
C ASP A 164 12.48 -12.89 8.60
N THR A 165 11.50 -12.05 8.94
CA THR A 165 10.13 -12.18 8.46
C THR A 165 9.98 -11.99 6.96
N ILE A 166 10.81 -11.14 6.34
CA ILE A 166 10.84 -10.96 4.89
C ILE A 166 11.42 -12.21 4.23
N ALA A 167 12.49 -12.78 4.80
CA ALA A 167 13.06 -14.03 4.28
C ALA A 167 12.06 -15.19 4.38
N ILE A 168 11.36 -15.33 5.51
CA ILE A 168 10.31 -16.36 5.70
C ILE A 168 9.18 -16.15 4.69
N GLY A 169 8.62 -14.94 4.60
CA GLY A 169 7.56 -14.61 3.65
C GLY A 169 7.97 -14.88 2.20
N ALA A 170 9.17 -14.45 1.81
CA ALA A 170 9.72 -14.68 0.47
C ALA A 170 9.96 -16.17 0.18
N PHE A 171 10.30 -16.98 1.18
CA PHE A 171 10.47 -18.43 1.01
C PHE A 171 9.14 -19.09 0.64
N HIS A 172 8.07 -18.73 1.35
CA HIS A 172 6.72 -19.23 1.05
C HIS A 172 6.18 -18.69 -0.28
N ALA A 173 6.49 -17.44 -0.64
CA ALA A 173 6.17 -16.89 -1.95
C ALA A 173 6.86 -17.67 -3.09
N MET A 174 8.18 -17.91 -2.96
CA MET A 174 8.96 -18.68 -3.92
C MET A 174 8.43 -20.11 -4.08
N ARG A 175 8.05 -20.76 -2.98
CA ARG A 175 7.42 -22.10 -3.00
C ARG A 175 6.11 -22.15 -3.79
N ASN A 176 5.43 -21.01 -3.96
CA ASN A 176 4.23 -20.85 -4.77
C ASN A 176 4.51 -20.20 -6.14
N GLY A 177 5.77 -20.10 -6.56
CA GLY A 177 6.16 -19.56 -7.86
C GLY A 177 6.17 -18.03 -7.94
N ILE A 178 6.14 -17.33 -6.80
CA ILE A 178 6.06 -15.87 -6.71
C ILE A 178 7.44 -15.31 -6.36
N LEU A 179 8.04 -14.54 -7.27
CA LEU A 179 9.32 -13.87 -7.02
C LEU A 179 9.14 -12.71 -6.05
N THR A 180 10.05 -12.58 -5.09
CA THR A 180 10.14 -11.39 -4.22
C THR A 180 11.34 -10.54 -4.63
N SER A 181 11.12 -9.25 -4.88
CA SER A 181 12.15 -8.23 -5.11
C SER A 181 12.29 -7.36 -3.86
N SER A 182 13.49 -7.30 -3.29
CA SER A 182 13.77 -6.63 -2.01
C SER A 182 14.93 -5.65 -2.13
N SER A 183 14.87 -4.52 -1.44
CA SER A 183 16.02 -3.61 -1.35
C SER A 183 17.14 -4.24 -0.50
N ALA A 184 18.39 -4.03 -0.92
CA ALA A 184 19.56 -4.54 -0.21
C ALA A 184 19.81 -3.84 1.15
N GLY A 185 19.24 -2.65 1.34
CA GLY A 185 19.42 -1.78 2.50
C GLY A 185 20.32 -0.58 2.21
N ASN A 186 20.24 0.43 3.10
CA ASN A 186 20.91 1.73 2.93
C ASN A 186 22.04 1.96 3.95
N ARG A 187 22.57 0.89 4.55
CA ARG A 187 23.62 0.96 5.60
C ARG A 187 25.05 0.88 5.06
N GLY A 188 25.24 0.91 3.74
CA GLY A 188 26.56 0.99 3.13
C GLY A 188 27.33 2.28 3.50
N PRO A 189 28.58 2.43 3.06
CA PRO A 189 29.27 1.63 2.04
C PRO A 189 30.12 0.47 2.58
N ASP A 190 30.17 0.28 3.90
CA ASP A 190 31.00 -0.75 4.52
C ASP A 190 30.55 -2.17 4.14
N LEU A 191 31.49 -3.11 4.22
CA LEU A 191 31.24 -4.53 3.98
C LEU A 191 30.22 -5.08 4.98
N ALA A 192 29.47 -6.12 4.57
CA ALA A 192 28.51 -6.84 5.41
C ALA A 192 27.36 -5.98 6.00
N THR A 193 26.91 -4.97 5.24
CA THR A 193 25.82 -4.07 5.63
C THR A 193 24.45 -4.44 5.02
N LEU A 194 24.39 -5.47 4.17
CA LEU A 194 23.16 -5.94 3.52
C LEU A 194 22.14 -6.47 4.54
N THR A 195 20.87 -6.15 4.31
CA THR A 195 19.74 -6.62 5.12
C THR A 195 18.86 -7.64 4.42
N SER A 196 18.97 -7.76 3.10
CA SER A 196 18.26 -8.75 2.30
C SER A 196 19.29 -9.61 1.57
N PHE A 197 19.50 -10.83 2.06
CA PHE A 197 20.52 -11.75 1.54
C PHE A 197 19.99 -13.18 1.40
N ALA A 198 18.67 -13.38 1.52
CA ALA A 198 18.03 -14.67 1.35
C ALA A 198 18.18 -15.18 -0.10
N PRO A 199 18.69 -16.41 -0.33
CA PRO A 199 18.97 -16.92 -1.68
C PRO A 199 17.74 -17.02 -2.62
N TRP A 200 16.54 -17.05 -2.06
CA TRP A 200 15.27 -17.13 -2.78
C TRP A 200 14.61 -15.76 -3.03
N SER A 201 15.27 -14.66 -2.68
CA SER A 201 14.82 -13.30 -2.98
C SER A 201 15.78 -12.61 -3.95
N LEU A 202 15.26 -11.68 -4.74
CA LEU A 202 16.08 -10.79 -5.58
C LEU A 202 16.48 -9.56 -4.75
N SER A 203 17.72 -9.54 -4.26
CA SER A 203 18.28 -8.39 -3.56
C SER A 203 18.77 -7.31 -4.54
N VAL A 204 18.24 -6.10 -4.41
CA VAL A 204 18.48 -4.98 -5.34
C VAL A 204 19.28 -3.87 -4.67
N ALA A 205 20.45 -3.55 -5.24
CA ALA A 205 21.28 -2.40 -4.85
C ALA A 205 20.86 -1.11 -5.58
N ALA A 206 21.34 0.04 -5.12
CA ALA A 206 21.09 1.33 -5.74
C ALA A 206 22.33 1.86 -6.47
N SER A 207 22.12 2.47 -7.64
CA SER A 207 23.15 3.16 -8.41
C SER A 207 22.64 4.50 -8.95
N THR A 208 23.54 5.37 -9.37
CA THR A 208 23.20 6.65 -10.01
C THR A 208 22.85 6.47 -11.49
N ILE A 209 22.08 7.40 -12.04
CA ILE A 209 21.86 7.55 -13.49
C ILE A 209 22.66 8.76 -14.03
N ASP A 210 22.65 8.94 -15.35
CA ASP A 210 23.31 10.05 -16.04
C ASP A 210 22.71 11.43 -15.69
N ARG A 211 21.40 11.49 -15.45
CA ARG A 211 20.70 12.71 -15.07
C ARG A 211 21.11 13.19 -13.67
N LYS A 212 21.67 14.40 -13.62
CA LYS A 212 22.04 15.11 -12.38
C LYS A 212 21.20 16.37 -12.21
N PHE A 213 20.79 16.64 -10.98
CA PHE A 213 20.16 17.91 -10.62
C PHE A 213 21.22 18.81 -10.00
N LEU A 214 21.57 19.87 -10.72
CA LEU A 214 22.56 20.86 -10.30
C LEU A 214 21.85 22.18 -10.00
N THR A 215 22.35 22.90 -9.00
CA THR A 215 21.88 24.23 -8.62
C THR A 215 23.06 25.19 -8.70
N GLU A 216 22.90 26.25 -9.49
CA GLU A 216 23.89 27.32 -9.57
C GLU A 216 23.76 28.22 -8.34
N VAL A 217 24.86 28.40 -7.63
CA VAL A 217 24.99 29.32 -6.49
C VAL A 217 25.91 30.46 -6.89
N GLN A 218 25.37 31.67 -6.92
CA GLN A 218 26.14 32.88 -7.15
C GLN A 218 26.43 33.57 -5.80
N LEU A 219 27.71 33.79 -5.50
CA LEU A 219 28.16 34.53 -4.32
C LEU A 219 28.11 36.04 -4.58
N GLY A 220 28.11 36.84 -3.51
CA GLY A 220 28.09 38.31 -3.59
C GLY A 220 29.30 38.95 -4.29
N ASN A 221 30.36 38.17 -4.54
CA ASN A 221 31.52 38.57 -5.35
C ASN A 221 31.42 38.13 -6.83
N ASN A 222 30.22 37.75 -7.29
CA ASN A 222 29.92 37.25 -8.63
C ASN A 222 30.56 35.92 -9.02
N LYS A 223 31.20 35.20 -8.08
CA LYS A 223 31.63 33.82 -8.35
C LYS A 223 30.43 32.88 -8.37
N LYS A 224 30.40 31.98 -9.35
CA LYS A 224 29.36 30.97 -9.53
C LYS A 224 29.92 29.58 -9.22
N PHE A 225 29.12 28.76 -8.53
CA PHE A 225 29.43 27.38 -8.21
C PHE A 225 28.24 26.49 -8.55
N GLU A 226 28.51 25.28 -9.03
CA GLU A 226 27.49 24.26 -9.21
C GLU A 226 27.47 23.35 -7.98
N ALA A 227 26.34 23.32 -7.29
CA ALA A 227 26.09 22.38 -6.21
C ALA A 227 25.15 21.26 -6.69
N HIS A 228 25.32 20.05 -6.17
CA HIS A 228 24.30 19.03 -6.35
C HIS A 228 23.07 19.43 -5.54
N LEU A 229 21.90 19.39 -6.17
CA LEU A 229 20.66 19.61 -5.46
C LEU A 229 20.39 18.37 -4.58
N GLY A 230 20.59 18.52 -3.28
CA GLY A 230 20.08 17.57 -2.28
C GLY A 230 18.57 17.68 -2.21
N LEU A 231 17.87 16.92 -3.05
CA LEU A 231 16.43 16.71 -2.87
C LEU A 231 16.24 15.72 -1.73
N GLU A 232 16.13 16.23 -0.51
CA GLU A 232 15.50 15.47 0.56
C GLU A 232 14.00 15.45 0.24
N LEU A 233 13.53 14.34 -0.33
CA LEU A 233 12.10 14.09 -0.53
C LEU A 233 11.48 13.79 0.85
N GLN A 234 11.42 14.79 1.71
CA GLN A 234 10.56 14.76 2.88
C GLN A 234 9.12 14.86 2.37
N PRO A 235 8.26 13.85 2.61
CA PRO A 235 6.84 14.09 2.49
C PRO A 235 6.47 15.13 3.53
N TYR A 236 5.56 16.04 3.20
CA TYR A 236 5.20 17.22 3.99
C TYR A 236 6.13 18.43 3.84
N ASN A 237 5.83 19.24 2.82
CA ASN A 237 5.53 20.65 3.02
C ASN A 237 4.76 21.19 1.82
N VAL A 238 3.42 21.19 1.93
CA VAL A 238 2.57 22.10 1.15
C VAL A 238 2.88 23.50 1.67
N ALA A 239 3.79 24.20 1.01
CA ALA A 239 3.96 25.62 1.24
C ALA A 239 2.70 26.31 0.69
N TYR A 240 1.79 26.70 1.59
CA TYR A 240 0.82 27.76 1.32
C TYR A 240 1.62 29.00 0.86
N LEU A 241 1.50 29.37 -0.41
CA LEU A 241 1.92 30.68 -0.86
C LEU A 241 0.85 31.68 -0.37
N PRO A 242 1.20 32.70 0.43
CA PRO A 242 0.27 33.78 0.71
C PRO A 242 -0.04 34.52 -0.59
N ASN A 243 -1.33 34.64 -0.86
CA ASN A 243 -1.91 35.26 -2.05
C ASN A 243 -1.46 36.74 -2.14
N PRO A 244 -0.68 37.17 -3.16
CA PRO A 244 -0.28 38.57 -3.28
C PRO A 244 -1.27 39.34 -4.15
N PHE A 245 -2.57 39.34 -3.81
CA PHE A 245 -3.55 40.24 -4.40
C PHE A 245 -4.74 40.47 -3.46
N VAL A 246 -4.60 41.42 -2.53
CA VAL A 246 -5.71 42.32 -2.17
C VAL A 246 -5.10 43.70 -1.93
N ARG A 247 -5.40 44.64 -2.83
CA ARG A 247 -5.22 46.07 -2.62
C ARG A 247 -6.39 46.59 -1.78
N SER A 248 -6.07 47.39 -0.77
CA SER A 248 -6.71 48.68 -0.47
C SER A 248 -5.74 49.48 0.38
#